data_AF-A0A348MYX7-F1
#
_entry.id   AF-A0A348MYX7-F1
#
_cell.length_a   1.000
_cell.length_b   1.000
_cell.length_c   1.000
_cell.angle_alpha   90.00
_cell.angle_beta   90.00
_cell.angle_gamma   90.00
#
_symmetry.space_group_name_H-M   'P 1'
#
loop_
_entity.id
_entity.type
_entity.pdbx_description
1 polymer ?
#
loop_
_entity_poly.entity_id
_entity_poly.type
_entity_poly.pdbx_seq_one_letter_code
_entity_poly.pdbx_strand_id
1 'polypeptide(L)' 'MARRLRVSSAGVPEHLIQKGSNRQAIFACEEDMQAYVGWLKTYSKKYKVS' A
#
# COMPACT_ATOMS: atom_id res chain seq x y z
N MET A 1 18.81 10.76 2.80
CA MET A 1 17.99 11.76 3.53
C MET A 1 16.65 11.15 3.89
N ALA A 2 16.14 11.40 5.10
CA ALA A 2 14.81 10.97 5.47
C ALA A 2 13.76 11.74 4.65
N ARG A 3 12.75 11.04 4.12
CA ARG A 3 11.59 11.70 3.53
C ARG A 3 10.74 12.32 4.64
N ARG A 4 10.17 13.50 4.41
CA ARG A 4 9.18 14.10 5.32
C ARG A 4 7.98 13.16 5.46
N LEU A 5 7.36 13.17 6.63
CA LEU A 5 6.13 12.44 6.88
C LEU A 5 5.03 12.91 5.90
N ARG A 6 4.21 11.98 5.42
CA ARG A 6 3.02 12.35 4.66
C ARG A 6 1.96 12.88 5.63
N VAL A 7 1.28 13.96 5.26
CA VAL A 7 0.12 14.48 6.00
C VAL A 7 -1.10 13.68 5.57
N SER A 8 -1.82 13.13 6.54
CA SER A 8 -3.07 12.40 6.35
C SER A 8 -4.18 13.10 7.12
N SER A 9 -5.34 13.26 6.50
CA SER A 9 -6.51 13.92 7.11
C SER A 9 -7.66 12.93 7.27
N ALA A 10 -8.27 12.92 8.45
CA ALA A 10 -9.39 12.02 8.73
C ALA A 10 -10.57 12.28 7.77
N GLY A 11 -11.13 11.21 7.20
CA GLY A 11 -12.26 11.28 6.27
C GLY A 11 -11.90 11.67 4.84
N VAL A 12 -10.62 11.91 4.53
CA VAL A 12 -10.17 12.23 3.16
C VAL A 12 -9.58 10.98 2.52
N PRO A 13 -10.05 10.56 1.33
CA PRO A 13 -9.47 9.43 0.62
C PRO A 13 -8.05 9.74 0.15
N GLU A 14 -7.15 8.77 0.30
CA GLU A 14 -5.77 8.87 -0.16
C GLU A 14 -5.47 7.87 -1.27
N HIS A 15 -4.79 8.33 -2.32
CA HIS A 15 -4.31 7.46 -3.38
C HIS A 15 -2.94 6.87 -2.99
N LEU A 16 -2.85 5.53 -2.94
CA LEU A 16 -1.62 4.82 -2.62
C LEU A 16 -1.00 4.21 -3.89
N ILE A 17 0.32 4.37 -4.05
CA ILE A 17 1.09 3.76 -5.13
C ILE A 17 2.22 2.93 -4.53
N GLN A 18 2.21 1.63 -4.81
CA GLN A 18 3.31 0.73 -4.49
C GLN A 18 4.42 0.86 -5.54
N LYS A 19 5.68 0.90 -5.11
CA LYS A 19 6.85 0.85 -6.00
C LYS A 19 7.88 -0.10 -5.45
N GLY A 20 8.50 -0.88 -6.34
CA GLY A 20 9.61 -1.74 -5.98
C GLY A 20 10.84 -0.94 -5.56
N SER A 21 11.65 -1.53 -4.68
CA SER A 21 12.92 -0.94 -4.27
C SER A 21 13.79 -0.72 -5.51
N ASN A 22 14.44 0.44 -5.64
CA ASN A 22 15.35 0.75 -6.74
C ASN A 22 14.79 0.43 -8.15
N ARG A 23 13.49 0.69 -8.38
CA ARG A 23 12.78 0.42 -9.66
C ARG A 23 12.70 -1.07 -10.05
N GLN A 24 12.91 -1.98 -9.09
CA GLN A 24 12.66 -3.40 -9.31
C GLN A 24 11.17 -3.66 -9.52
N ALA A 25 10.87 -4.84 -10.07
CA ALA A 25 9.51 -5.33 -10.18
C ALA A 25 8.82 -5.32 -8.81
N ILE A 26 7.55 -4.91 -8.77
CA ILE A 26 6.75 -4.89 -7.54
C ILE A 26 6.32 -6.32 -7.19
N PHE A 27 5.97 -7.09 -8.22
CA PHE A 27 5.53 -8.47 -8.15
C PHE A 27 6.35 -9.27 -9.18
N ALA A 28 6.81 -10.46 -8.82
CA ALA A 28 7.51 -11.35 -9.73
C ALA A 28 6.53 -12.27 -10.47
N CYS A 29 5.37 -12.56 -9.86
CA CYS A 29 4.29 -13.35 -10.44
C CYS A 29 2.90 -12.85 -9.99
N GLU A 30 1.84 -13.49 -10.49
CA GLU A 30 0.47 -13.10 -10.16
C GLU A 30 0.13 -13.40 -8.69
N GLU A 31 0.68 -14.48 -8.14
CA GLU A 31 0.47 -14.90 -6.76
C GLU A 31 0.96 -13.83 -5.77
N ASP A 32 2.07 -13.15 -6.07
CA ASP A 32 2.57 -12.03 -5.26
C ASP A 32 1.55 -10.87 -5.20
N MET A 33 0.93 -10.55 -6.34
CA MET A 33 -0.09 -9.52 -6.44
C MET A 33 -1.34 -9.92 -5.64
N GLN A 34 -1.79 -11.17 -5.78
CA GLN A 34 -2.95 -11.69 -5.06
C GLN A 34 -2.72 -11.67 -3.54
N ALA A 35 -1.53 -12.08 -3.08
CA ALA A 35 -1.15 -12.00 -1.67
C ALA A 35 -1.17 -10.55 -1.16
N TYR A 36 -0.60 -9.61 -1.93
CA TYR A 36 -0.60 -8.19 -1.58
C TYR A 36 -2.00 -7.61 -1.44
N VAL A 37 -2.90 -7.87 -2.39
CA VAL A 37 -4.30 -7.44 -2.32
C VAL A 37 -5.02 -8.07 -1.12
N GLY A 38 -4.75 -9.35 -0.83
CA GLY A 38 -5.25 -10.03 0.36
C GLY A 38 -4.85 -9.33 1.66
N TRP A 39 -3.59 -8.91 1.77
CA TRP A 39 -3.13 -8.14 2.93
C TRP A 39 -3.77 -6.75 2.99
N LEU A 40 -3.88 -6.03 1.88
CA LEU A 40 -4.56 -4.73 1.86
C LEU A 40 -5.99 -4.85 2.40
N LYS A 41 -6.74 -5.85 1.95
CA LYS A 41 -8.10 -6.13 2.45
C LYS A 41 -8.13 -6.48 3.93
N THR A 42 -7.18 -7.29 4.38
CA THR A 42 -7.08 -7.72 5.79
C THR A 42 -6.81 -6.52 6.70
N TYR A 43 -5.87 -5.67 6.32
CA TYR A 43 -5.51 -4.49 7.10
C TYR A 43 -6.52 -3.35 6.98
N SER A 44 -7.21 -3.22 5.84
CA SER A 44 -8.36 -2.31 5.69
C SER A 44 -9.41 -2.61 6.76
N LYS A 45 -9.78 -3.88 6.94
CA LYS A 45 -10.71 -4.30 8.00
C LYS A 45 -10.15 -4.05 9.40
N LYS A 46 -8.89 -4.43 9.65
CA LYS A 46 -8.23 -4.26 10.95
C LYS A 46 -8.21 -2.80 11.41
N TYR A 47 -7.92 -1.88 10.50
CA TYR A 47 -7.80 -0.45 10.79
C TYR A 47 -9.06 0.36 10.47
N LYS A 48 -10.13 -0.29 10.02
CA LYS A 48 -11.42 0.34 9.66
C LYS A 48 -11.24 1.46 8.63
N VAL A 49 -10.40 1.23 7.63
CA VAL A 49 -10.23 2.10 6.46
C VAL A 49 -10.90 1.45 5.26
N SER A 50 -11.65 2.23 4.46
CA SER A 50 -12.48 1.74 3.35
C SER A 50 -12.13 2.41 2.04
#